data_AF-A0A1I1XBS8-F1
#
_entry.id   AF-A0A1I1XBS8-F1
#
_cell.length_a   1.000
_cell.length_b   1.000
_cell.length_c   1.000
_cell.angle_alpha   90.00
_cell.angle_beta   90.00
_cell.angle_gamma   90.00
#
_symmetry.space_group_name_H-M   'P 1'
#
loop_
_entity.id
_entity.type
_entity.pdbx_description
1 polymer ?
#
loop_
_entity_poly.entity_id
_entity_poly.type
_entity_poly.pdbx_seq_one_letter_code
_entity_poly.pdbx_strand_id
1 'polypeptide(L)'
;MDLFGETSNWETKLKPILKKYKGKSHPLEYKNTYQLLVMVILSAQDSDANINKIAPNIFEKFPTLKSLSKTNLETFIPYINKVRNYPTKAQWLLDIAQTIKDDKDIPLSMSGLTALKGVGRKSANVILRETQQAAEGIIADLHVIRVAPRIGIIKESKDGNKVEKDLMQALPKNIWSEIGMAISFLGRETCRPKPKCEECLLNDICLYYSIEYQKK
;
A
#
# COMPACT_ATOMS: atom_id res chain seq x y z
N MET A 1 18.34 27.14 10.33
CA MET A 1 17.36 27.03 9.23
C MET A 1 16.36 25.99 9.68
N ASP A 2 15.18 26.43 10.08
CA ASP A 2 14.16 25.55 10.65
C ASP A 2 13.53 24.70 9.54
N LEU A 3 14.18 23.58 9.22
CA LEU A 3 13.83 22.70 8.09
C LEU A 3 12.46 22.00 8.27
N PHE A 4 11.85 22.11 9.44
CA PHE A 4 10.58 21.47 9.78
C PHE A 4 9.50 22.48 10.22
N GLY A 5 9.85 23.77 10.28
CA GLY A 5 9.10 24.81 10.97
C GLY A 5 8.92 26.07 10.12
N GLU A 6 8.30 25.92 8.95
CA GLU A 6 7.58 26.98 8.24
C GLU A 6 6.63 26.26 7.29
N THR A 7 5.38 26.73 7.19
CA THR A 7 4.26 26.14 6.45
C THR A 7 4.63 25.80 5.01
N SER A 8 5.31 24.67 4.83
CA SER A 8 5.67 24.15 3.54
C SER A 8 4.37 23.83 2.85
N ASN A 9 4.09 24.53 1.75
CA ASN A 9 2.95 24.21 0.88
C ASN A 9 3.26 22.90 0.15
N TRP A 10 3.23 21.80 0.91
CA TRP A 10 3.54 20.46 0.44
C TRP A 10 2.57 20.03 -0.66
N GLU A 11 1.32 20.48 -0.61
CA GLU A 11 0.37 20.25 -1.70
C GLU A 11 0.88 20.81 -3.03
N THR A 12 1.39 22.05 -3.04
CA THR A 12 1.97 22.65 -4.25
C THR A 12 3.26 21.95 -4.65
N LYS A 13 4.16 21.69 -3.69
CA LYS A 13 5.45 21.03 -3.92
C LYS A 13 5.29 19.60 -4.47
N LEU A 14 4.29 18.85 -4.02
CA LEU A 14 4.05 17.46 -4.42
C LEU A 14 3.12 17.34 -5.65
N LYS A 15 2.61 18.46 -6.15
CA LYS A 15 1.73 18.53 -7.33
C LYS A 15 2.28 17.79 -8.56
N PRO A 16 3.60 17.83 -8.89
CA PRO A 16 4.11 17.11 -10.05
C PRO A 16 3.88 15.59 -9.99
N ILE A 17 4.15 14.96 -8.83
CA ILE A 17 3.96 13.52 -8.67
C ILE A 17 2.50 13.14 -8.48
N LEU A 18 1.72 13.99 -7.80
CA LEU A 18 0.27 13.81 -7.70
C LEU A 18 -0.36 13.84 -9.10
N LYS A 19 0.01 14.81 -9.96
CA LYS A 19 -0.48 14.86 -11.34
C LYS A 19 -0.08 13.63 -12.16
N LYS A 20 1.15 13.14 -12.01
CA LYS A 20 1.65 11.96 -12.75
C LYS A 20 0.96 10.65 -12.33
N TYR A 21 0.67 10.48 -11.05
CA TYR A 21 0.24 9.18 -10.50
C TYR A 21 -1.22 9.15 -10.00
N LYS A 22 -1.93 10.28 -9.99
CA LYS A 22 -3.33 10.33 -9.58
C LYS A 22 -4.17 9.34 -10.38
N GLY A 23 -4.97 8.54 -9.68
CA GLY A 23 -5.86 7.55 -10.29
C GLY A 23 -5.14 6.33 -10.86
N LYS A 24 -3.81 6.22 -10.72
CA LYS A 24 -3.09 4.99 -11.06
C LYS A 24 -3.51 3.89 -10.07
N SER A 25 -4.03 2.78 -10.61
CA SER A 25 -4.45 1.61 -9.82
C SER A 25 -3.28 0.99 -9.07
N HIS A 26 -3.56 0.34 -7.94
CA HIS A 26 -2.56 -0.47 -7.25
C HIS A 26 -2.00 -1.56 -8.21
N PRO A 27 -0.72 -1.95 -8.12
CA PRO A 27 -0.13 -3.00 -8.98
C PRO A 27 -0.74 -4.41 -8.86
N LEU A 28 -1.68 -4.62 -7.93
CA LEU A 28 -2.35 -5.92 -7.76
C LEU A 28 -3.54 -5.96 -8.71
N GLU A 29 -3.68 -7.06 -9.44
CA GLU A 29 -4.71 -7.23 -10.48
C GLU A 29 -5.98 -7.89 -9.92
N TYR A 30 -6.90 -7.07 -9.41
CA TYR A 30 -8.18 -7.50 -8.83
C TYR A 30 -9.37 -6.98 -9.65
N LYS A 31 -10.51 -7.68 -9.56
CA LYS A 31 -11.77 -7.29 -10.25
C LYS A 31 -12.88 -6.82 -9.32
N ASN A 32 -12.76 -7.10 -8.02
CA ASN A 32 -13.75 -6.73 -7.00
C ASN A 32 -13.10 -6.69 -5.60
N THR A 33 -13.87 -6.27 -4.59
CA THR A 33 -13.41 -6.12 -3.20
C THR A 33 -12.94 -7.44 -2.57
N TYR A 34 -13.59 -8.56 -2.86
CA TYR A 34 -13.15 -9.89 -2.40
C TYR A 34 -11.75 -10.21 -2.92
N GLN A 35 -11.54 -10.07 -4.23
CA GLN A 35 -10.24 -10.33 -4.84
C GLN A 35 -9.17 -9.40 -4.27
N LEU A 36 -9.48 -8.11 -4.12
CA LEU A 36 -8.58 -7.13 -3.52
C LEU A 36 -8.15 -7.54 -2.10
N LEU A 37 -9.10 -7.91 -1.24
CA LEU A 37 -8.81 -8.36 0.13
C LEU A 37 -7.87 -9.56 0.14
N VAL A 38 -8.17 -10.59 -0.66
CA VAL A 38 -7.34 -11.80 -0.77
C VAL A 38 -5.93 -11.44 -1.25
N MET A 39 -5.81 -10.66 -2.33
CA MET A 39 -4.51 -10.28 -2.90
C MET A 39 -3.69 -9.42 -1.94
N VAL A 40 -4.31 -8.49 -1.21
CA VAL A 40 -3.63 -7.67 -0.21
C VAL A 40 -3.08 -8.52 0.94
N ILE A 41 -3.83 -9.51 1.42
CA ILE A 41 -3.33 -10.45 2.46
C ILE A 41 -2.20 -11.32 1.90
N LEU A 42 -2.34 -11.85 0.69
CA LEU A 42 -1.32 -12.70 0.07
C LEU A 42 -0.03 -11.95 -0.26
N SER A 43 -0.11 -10.67 -0.65
CA SER A 43 1.06 -9.85 -0.99
C SER A 43 1.90 -9.41 0.21
N ALA A 44 1.46 -9.63 1.44
CA ALA A 44 2.27 -9.33 2.62
C ALA A 44 3.61 -10.08 2.57
N GLN A 45 4.72 -9.33 2.43
CA GLN A 45 6.10 -9.85 2.29
C GLN A 45 6.35 -10.67 1.01
N ASP A 46 5.50 -10.54 0.00
CA ASP A 46 5.64 -11.18 -1.31
C ASP A 46 5.58 -10.10 -2.41
N SER A 47 5.97 -10.44 -3.63
CA SER A 47 5.93 -9.49 -4.74
C SER A 47 4.55 -9.44 -5.38
N ASP A 48 4.11 -8.23 -5.78
CA ASP A 48 2.84 -8.04 -6.50
C ASP A 48 2.78 -8.95 -7.76
N ALA A 49 3.89 -9.10 -8.48
CA ALA A 49 4.00 -9.95 -9.67
C ALA A 49 3.79 -11.45 -9.38
N ASN A 50 4.33 -11.97 -8.27
CA ASN A 50 4.11 -13.36 -7.88
C ASN A 50 2.63 -13.59 -7.52
N ILE A 51 2.02 -12.64 -6.80
CA ILE A 51 0.60 -12.74 -6.43
C ILE A 51 -0.32 -12.66 -7.65
N ASN A 52 -0.08 -11.73 -8.58
CA ASN A 52 -0.86 -11.62 -9.82
C ASN A 52 -0.79 -12.91 -10.66
N LYS A 53 0.33 -13.64 -10.61
CA LYS A 53 0.47 -14.94 -11.29
C LYS A 53 -0.33 -16.06 -10.63
N ILE A 54 -0.44 -16.05 -9.29
CA ILE A 54 -1.06 -17.12 -8.51
C ILE A 54 -2.57 -16.92 -8.35
N ALA A 55 -3.01 -15.68 -8.14
CA ALA A 55 -4.38 -15.35 -7.76
C ALA A 55 -5.48 -15.79 -8.76
N PRO A 56 -5.29 -15.80 -10.09
CA PRO A 56 -6.34 -16.20 -11.03
C PRO A 56 -6.91 -17.59 -10.75
N ASN A 57 -6.05 -18.58 -10.44
CA ASN A 57 -6.48 -19.95 -10.15
C ASN A 57 -7.30 -20.03 -8.85
N ILE A 58 -7.01 -19.15 -7.88
CA ILE A 58 -7.80 -19.05 -6.64
C ILE A 58 -9.21 -18.60 -7.00
N PHE A 59 -9.35 -17.54 -7.78
CA PHE A 59 -10.64 -16.92 -8.08
C PHE A 59 -11.47 -17.71 -9.09
N GLU A 60 -10.85 -18.54 -9.93
CA GLU A 60 -11.56 -19.50 -10.75
C GLU A 60 -12.22 -20.58 -9.88
N LYS A 61 -11.48 -21.14 -8.91
CA LYS A 61 -12.01 -22.18 -8.02
C LYS A 61 -12.95 -21.64 -6.94
N PHE A 62 -12.63 -20.47 -6.40
CA PHE A 62 -13.30 -19.80 -5.30
C PHE A 62 -13.68 -18.37 -5.74
N PRO A 63 -14.73 -18.21 -6.55
CA PRO A 63 -15.07 -16.89 -7.13
C PRO A 63 -15.59 -15.86 -6.11
N THR A 64 -15.96 -16.29 -4.90
CA THR A 64 -16.55 -15.45 -3.84
C THR A 64 -16.07 -15.88 -2.45
N LEU A 65 -16.17 -14.99 -1.45
CA LEU A 65 -15.99 -15.36 -0.04
C LEU A 65 -16.88 -16.53 0.36
N LYS A 66 -18.12 -16.60 -0.14
CA LYS A 66 -19.06 -17.69 0.17
C LYS A 66 -18.57 -19.05 -0.31
N SER A 67 -17.89 -19.09 -1.45
CA SER A 67 -17.28 -20.31 -1.96
C SER A 67 -16.02 -20.68 -1.16
N LEU A 68 -15.21 -19.69 -0.79
CA LEU A 68 -14.02 -19.89 0.03
C LEU A 68 -14.38 -20.32 1.47
N SER A 69 -15.47 -19.81 2.03
CA SER A 69 -15.92 -20.12 3.40
C SER A 69 -16.33 -21.58 3.60
N LYS A 70 -16.64 -22.28 2.50
CA LYS A 70 -17.04 -23.69 2.49
C LYS A 70 -15.88 -24.66 2.27
N THR A 71 -14.68 -24.15 2.04
CA THR A 71 -13.50 -24.98 1.81
C THR A 71 -12.72 -25.21 3.11
N ASN A 72 -11.66 -26.02 3.02
CA ASN A 72 -10.76 -26.34 4.13
C ASN A 72 -9.30 -26.09 3.73
N LEU A 73 -8.39 -26.13 4.71
CA LEU A 73 -6.97 -25.88 4.48
C LEU A 73 -6.35 -26.84 3.45
N GLU A 74 -6.66 -28.13 3.54
CA GLU A 74 -6.13 -29.16 2.64
C GLU A 74 -6.47 -28.86 1.18
N THR A 75 -7.71 -28.41 0.92
CA THR A 75 -8.16 -28.03 -0.42
C THR A 75 -7.56 -26.69 -0.86
N PHE A 76 -7.37 -25.74 0.05
CA PHE A 76 -6.95 -24.38 -0.28
C PHE A 76 -5.43 -24.22 -0.47
N ILE A 77 -4.62 -24.88 0.36
CA ILE A 77 -3.16 -24.77 0.35
C ILE A 77 -2.53 -24.98 -1.04
N PRO A 78 -2.95 -25.98 -1.86
CA PRO A 78 -2.39 -26.19 -3.19
C PRO A 78 -2.46 -24.96 -4.11
N TYR A 79 -3.42 -24.06 -3.90
CA TYR A 79 -3.59 -22.85 -4.70
C TYR A 79 -2.62 -21.72 -4.29
N ILE A 80 -2.10 -21.75 -3.07
CA ILE A 80 -1.25 -20.67 -2.52
C ILE A 80 0.09 -21.15 -1.97
N ASN A 81 0.48 -22.41 -2.16
CA ASN A 81 1.72 -22.99 -1.62
C ASN A 81 3.02 -22.31 -2.11
N LYS A 82 2.93 -21.51 -3.19
CA LYS A 82 4.02 -20.67 -3.72
C LYS A 82 4.05 -19.25 -3.13
N VAL A 83 3.10 -18.91 -2.27
CA VAL A 83 3.06 -17.63 -1.56
C VAL A 83 3.91 -17.73 -0.30
N ARG A 84 4.69 -16.70 0.00
CA ARG A 84 5.46 -16.64 1.25
C ARG A 84 4.54 -16.69 2.47
N ASN A 85 4.89 -17.51 3.47
CA ASN A 85 4.10 -17.71 4.69
C ASN A 85 2.65 -18.16 4.40
N TYR A 86 2.45 -18.97 3.35
CA TYR A 86 1.12 -19.46 2.97
C TYR A 86 0.37 -20.20 4.09
N PRO A 87 0.96 -20.97 5.03
CA PRO A 87 0.16 -21.69 6.02
C PRO A 87 -0.65 -20.76 6.90
N THR A 88 -0.02 -19.69 7.39
CA THR A 88 -0.67 -18.67 8.21
C THR A 88 -1.70 -17.87 7.41
N LYS A 89 -1.36 -17.48 6.17
CA LYS A 89 -2.27 -16.74 5.29
C LYS A 89 -3.48 -17.57 4.88
N ALA A 90 -3.31 -18.88 4.67
CA ALA A 90 -4.40 -19.83 4.42
C ALA A 90 -5.41 -19.78 5.56
N GLN A 91 -4.94 -19.93 6.79
CA GLN A 91 -5.80 -19.88 7.97
C GLN A 91 -6.54 -18.54 8.08
N TRP A 92 -5.83 -17.41 7.92
CA TRP A 92 -6.46 -16.09 7.98
C TRP A 92 -7.57 -15.91 6.94
N LEU A 93 -7.32 -16.31 5.68
CA LEU A 93 -8.30 -16.17 4.61
C LEU A 93 -9.53 -17.04 4.84
N LEU A 94 -9.36 -18.27 5.34
CA LEU A 94 -10.48 -19.14 5.66
C LEU A 94 -11.27 -18.63 6.88
N ASP A 95 -10.60 -18.17 7.94
CA ASP A 95 -11.24 -17.56 9.11
C ASP A 95 -12.08 -16.32 8.70
N ILE A 96 -11.51 -15.45 7.86
CA ILE A 96 -12.18 -14.26 7.34
C ILE A 96 -13.39 -14.66 6.50
N ALA A 97 -13.23 -15.62 5.59
CA ALA A 97 -14.32 -16.09 4.74
C ALA A 97 -15.46 -16.73 5.56
N GLN A 98 -15.14 -17.51 6.60
CA GLN A 98 -16.13 -18.12 7.49
C GLN A 98 -16.87 -17.09 8.35
N THR A 99 -16.19 -16.01 8.73
CA THR A 99 -16.76 -14.92 9.53
C THR A 99 -17.67 -14.02 8.70
N ILE A 100 -17.17 -13.54 7.55
CA ILE A 100 -17.87 -12.55 6.72
C ILE A 100 -18.89 -13.21 5.79
N LYS A 101 -18.53 -14.35 5.17
CA LYS A 101 -19.32 -15.18 4.24
C LYS A 101 -19.74 -14.52 2.92
N ASP A 102 -20.11 -13.25 2.89
CA ASP A 102 -20.59 -12.54 1.70
C ASP A 102 -19.65 -11.38 1.33
N ASP A 103 -19.38 -11.21 0.03
CA ASP A 103 -18.46 -10.20 -0.48
C ASP A 103 -18.91 -8.78 -0.13
N LYS A 104 -20.23 -8.57 -0.03
CA LYS A 104 -20.82 -7.26 0.31
C LYS A 104 -20.62 -6.87 1.78
N ASP A 105 -20.35 -7.85 2.65
CA ASP A 105 -20.22 -7.66 4.10
C ASP A 105 -18.75 -7.42 4.51
N ILE A 106 -17.83 -7.31 3.55
CA ILE A 106 -16.45 -6.92 3.80
C ILE A 106 -16.44 -5.51 4.42
N PRO A 107 -15.89 -5.32 5.63
CA PRO A 107 -15.91 -4.01 6.27
C PRO A 107 -15.01 -3.04 5.51
N LEU A 108 -15.53 -1.85 5.24
CA LEU A 108 -14.83 -0.78 4.53
C LEU A 108 -14.55 0.43 5.46
N SER A 109 -14.05 0.13 6.65
CA SER A 109 -13.56 1.11 7.62
C SER A 109 -12.18 0.69 8.14
N MET A 110 -11.36 1.64 8.60
CA MET A 110 -10.05 1.33 9.15
C MET A 110 -10.14 0.33 10.32
N SER A 111 -11.07 0.55 11.25
CA SER A 111 -11.27 -0.33 12.42
C SER A 111 -11.73 -1.74 12.00
N GLY A 112 -12.69 -1.83 11.07
CA GLY A 112 -13.20 -3.11 10.61
C GLY A 112 -12.16 -3.90 9.81
N LEU A 113 -11.40 -3.25 8.93
CA LEU A 113 -10.34 -3.87 8.16
C LEU A 113 -9.20 -4.35 9.06
N THR A 114 -8.75 -3.52 10.01
CA THR A 114 -7.64 -3.90 10.91
C THR A 114 -8.01 -4.93 11.98
N ALA A 115 -9.29 -5.20 12.18
CA ALA A 115 -9.76 -6.34 12.96
C ALA A 115 -9.58 -7.69 12.23
N LEU A 116 -9.43 -7.67 10.89
CA LEU A 116 -9.21 -8.89 10.10
C LEU A 116 -7.75 -9.35 10.23
N LYS A 117 -7.57 -10.64 10.54
CA LYS A 117 -6.22 -11.22 10.66
C LYS A 117 -5.44 -11.04 9.35
N GLY A 118 -4.19 -10.60 9.46
CA GLY A 118 -3.34 -10.34 8.30
C GLY A 118 -3.53 -8.98 7.63
N VAL A 119 -4.49 -8.17 8.09
CA VAL A 119 -4.71 -6.81 7.58
C VAL A 119 -4.22 -5.79 8.61
N GLY A 120 -3.03 -5.23 8.38
CA GLY A 120 -2.53 -4.07 9.13
C GLY A 120 -2.97 -2.74 8.54
N ARG A 121 -2.62 -1.61 9.18
CA ARG A 121 -3.01 -0.25 8.73
C ARG A 121 -2.63 0.07 7.28
N LYS A 122 -1.42 -0.29 6.85
CA LYS A 122 -0.98 -0.13 5.45
C LYS A 122 -1.93 -0.85 4.49
N SER A 123 -2.25 -2.11 4.78
CA SER A 123 -3.15 -2.92 3.98
C SER A 123 -4.57 -2.36 3.97
N ALA A 124 -5.07 -1.91 5.13
CA ALA A 124 -6.37 -1.26 5.24
C ALA A 124 -6.43 0.03 4.40
N ASN A 125 -5.42 0.90 4.48
CA ASN A 125 -5.36 2.12 3.66
C ASN A 125 -5.34 1.80 2.15
N VAL A 126 -4.66 0.73 1.72
CA VAL A 126 -4.73 0.27 0.31
C VAL A 126 -6.16 -0.12 -0.04
N ILE A 127 -6.82 -0.94 0.79
CA ILE A 127 -8.19 -1.38 0.51
C ILE A 127 -9.15 -0.19 0.46
N LEU A 128 -9.08 0.74 1.43
CA LEU A 128 -9.91 1.94 1.45
C LEU A 128 -9.71 2.79 0.19
N ARG A 129 -8.46 3.02 -0.24
CA ARG A 129 -8.18 3.79 -1.47
C ARG A 129 -8.78 3.11 -2.70
N GLU A 130 -8.48 1.83 -2.89
CA GLU A 130 -8.90 1.08 -4.08
C GLU A 130 -10.42 0.87 -4.15
N THR A 131 -11.10 0.90 -2.99
CA THR A 131 -12.57 0.87 -2.89
C THR A 131 -13.21 2.25 -2.79
N GLN A 132 -12.45 3.32 -3.06
CA GLN A 132 -12.90 4.72 -3.12
C GLN A 132 -13.55 5.24 -1.81
N GLN A 133 -13.12 4.71 -0.68
CA GLN A 133 -13.53 5.21 0.63
C GLN A 133 -12.71 6.44 1.05
N ALA A 134 -13.23 7.19 2.00
CA ALA A 134 -12.50 8.32 2.57
C ALA A 134 -11.18 7.86 3.21
N ALA A 135 -10.10 8.61 2.95
CA ALA A 135 -8.81 8.30 3.54
C ALA A 135 -8.82 8.57 5.05
N GLU A 136 -8.54 7.53 5.83
CA GLU A 136 -8.30 7.60 7.27
C GLU A 136 -6.81 7.69 7.62
N GLY A 137 -5.94 7.48 6.63
CA GLY A 137 -4.49 7.55 6.78
C GLY A 137 -3.78 7.52 5.42
N ILE A 138 -2.45 7.46 5.47
CA ILE A 138 -1.59 7.46 4.29
C ILE A 138 -0.92 6.10 4.15
N ILE A 139 -0.94 5.53 2.94
CA ILE A 139 -0.25 4.27 2.65
C ILE A 139 1.26 4.47 2.86
N ALA A 140 1.85 3.74 3.80
CA ALA A 140 3.27 3.77 4.13
C ALA A 140 3.91 2.39 3.87
N ASP A 141 4.25 2.10 2.61
CA ASP A 141 4.99 0.89 2.24
C ASP A 141 6.51 1.11 2.27
N LEU A 142 7.28 0.09 1.89
CA LEU A 142 8.75 0.17 1.86
C LEU A 142 9.30 1.26 0.94
N HIS A 143 8.55 1.67 -0.08
CA HIS A 143 8.93 2.74 -1.00
C HIS A 143 8.68 4.08 -0.32
N VAL A 144 7.52 4.27 0.30
CA VAL A 144 7.19 5.48 1.06
C VAL A 144 8.14 5.69 2.23
N ILE A 145 8.41 4.63 2.99
CA ILE A 145 9.39 4.63 4.10
C ILE A 145 10.77 5.13 3.65
N ARG A 146 11.21 4.78 2.43
CA ARG A 146 12.48 5.25 1.87
C ARG A 146 12.40 6.66 1.30
N VAL A 147 11.33 6.97 0.58
CA VAL A 147 11.28 8.15 -0.29
C VAL A 147 10.81 9.40 0.46
N ALA A 148 9.86 9.29 1.38
CA ALA A 148 9.37 10.42 2.16
C ALA A 148 10.49 11.18 2.91
N PRO A 149 11.42 10.51 3.63
CA PRO A 149 12.54 11.20 4.26
C PRO A 149 13.57 11.73 3.25
N ARG A 150 13.77 11.06 2.10
CA ARG A 150 14.63 11.58 1.04
C ARG A 150 14.13 12.90 0.46
N ILE A 151 12.82 13.04 0.27
CA ILE A 151 12.22 14.32 -0.14
C ILE A 151 12.39 15.39 0.96
N GLY A 152 12.40 14.96 2.23
CA GLY A 152 12.49 15.85 3.39
C GLY A 152 11.14 16.16 4.04
N ILE A 153 10.10 15.35 3.76
CA ILE A 153 8.75 15.56 4.33
C ILE A 153 8.74 15.19 5.82
N ILE A 154 9.45 14.11 6.17
CA ILE A 154 9.52 13.55 7.53
C ILE A 154 10.96 13.12 7.84
N LYS A 155 11.23 12.79 9.10
CA LYS A 155 12.49 12.15 9.51
C LYS A 155 12.50 10.66 9.15
N GLU A 156 13.69 10.08 9.08
CA GLU A 156 13.85 8.65 8.80
C GLU A 156 13.23 7.78 9.91
N SER A 157 12.52 6.73 9.50
CA SER A 157 11.94 5.71 10.38
C SER A 157 11.80 4.41 9.61
N LYS A 158 12.00 3.27 10.28
CA LYS A 158 11.73 1.93 9.71
C LYS A 158 10.33 1.41 10.05
N ASP A 159 9.61 2.09 10.95
CA ASP A 159 8.25 1.75 11.36
C ASP A 159 7.24 2.46 10.45
N GLY A 160 6.49 1.69 9.67
CA GLY A 160 5.46 2.18 8.76
C GLY A 160 4.30 2.90 9.47
N ASN A 161 3.94 2.50 10.69
CA ASN A 161 2.88 3.18 11.46
C ASN A 161 3.35 4.56 11.92
N LYS A 162 4.63 4.69 12.28
CA LYS A 162 5.24 5.98 12.59
C LYS A 162 5.31 6.86 11.35
N VAL A 163 5.78 6.31 10.22
CA VAL A 163 5.83 7.04 8.94
C VAL A 163 4.44 7.54 8.51
N GLU A 164 3.40 6.72 8.63
CA GLU A 164 2.02 7.13 8.37
C GLU A 164 1.61 8.33 9.23
N LYS A 165 1.84 8.25 10.55
CA LYS A 165 1.50 9.34 11.49
C LYS A 165 2.25 10.63 11.19
N ASP A 166 3.56 10.54 10.96
CA ASP A 166 4.39 11.71 10.67
C ASP A 166 3.96 12.36 9.35
N LEU A 167 3.61 11.57 8.32
CA LEU A 167 3.07 12.08 7.06
C LEU A 167 1.69 12.74 7.25
N MET A 168 0.81 12.16 8.05
CA MET A 168 -0.51 12.75 8.35
C MET A 168 -0.39 14.09 9.09
N GLN A 169 0.64 14.26 9.93
CA GLN A 169 0.92 15.53 10.59
C GLN A 169 1.50 16.57 9.62
N ALA A 170 2.35 16.14 8.69
CA ALA A 170 3.03 17.04 7.76
C ALA A 170 2.19 17.45 6.53
N LEU A 171 1.23 16.62 6.11
CA LEU A 171 0.52 16.77 4.83
C LEU A 171 -0.97 17.08 5.03
N PRO A 172 -1.57 17.94 4.18
CA PRO A 172 -2.99 18.27 4.29
C PRO A 172 -3.87 17.07 3.92
N LYS A 173 -5.01 16.93 4.61
CA LYS A 173 -5.88 15.73 4.53
C LYS A 173 -6.45 15.46 3.14
N ASN A 174 -6.66 16.50 2.33
CA ASN A 174 -7.20 16.42 0.97
C ASN A 174 -6.34 15.58 0.01
N ILE A 175 -5.04 15.40 0.27
CA ILE A 175 -4.14 14.61 -0.59
C ILE A 175 -3.84 13.20 -0.06
N TRP A 176 -4.33 12.83 1.14
CA TRP A 176 -3.93 11.58 1.82
C TRP A 176 -4.24 10.31 1.01
N SER A 177 -5.36 10.28 0.29
CA SER A 177 -5.78 9.12 -0.51
C SER A 177 -4.80 8.78 -1.64
N GLU A 178 -4.16 9.80 -2.23
CA GLU A 178 -3.32 9.63 -3.42
C GLU A 178 -1.82 9.72 -3.10
N ILE A 179 -1.42 10.54 -2.12
CA ILE A 179 0.00 10.87 -1.94
C ILE A 179 0.86 9.66 -1.57
N GLY A 180 0.34 8.74 -0.74
CA GLY A 180 1.06 7.51 -0.38
C GLY A 180 1.37 6.65 -1.61
N MET A 181 0.39 6.44 -2.50
CA MET A 181 0.61 5.71 -3.75
C MET A 181 1.48 6.47 -4.73
N ALA A 182 1.35 7.80 -4.84
CA ALA A 182 2.21 8.61 -5.70
C ALA A 182 3.69 8.51 -5.28
N ILE A 183 3.97 8.58 -3.98
CA ILE A 183 5.32 8.39 -3.44
C ILE A 183 5.80 6.94 -3.66
N SER A 184 4.91 5.94 -3.49
CA SER A 184 5.26 4.53 -3.76
C SER A 184 5.68 4.33 -5.23
N PHE A 185 4.89 4.85 -6.19
CA PHE A 185 5.24 4.80 -7.61
C PHE A 185 6.53 5.53 -7.93
N LEU A 186 6.73 6.74 -7.39
CA LEU A 186 7.99 7.46 -7.53
C LEU A 186 9.16 6.60 -7.02
N GLY A 187 9.01 5.94 -5.89
CA GLY A 187 10.01 5.05 -5.32
C GLY A 187 10.26 3.78 -6.14
N ARG A 188 9.27 3.27 -6.87
CA ARG A 188 9.40 2.11 -7.76
C ARG A 188 10.14 2.48 -9.05
N GLU A 189 9.78 3.62 -9.65
CA GLU A 189 10.21 4.01 -10.99
C GLU A 189 11.50 4.86 -10.99
N THR A 190 11.64 5.79 -10.04
CA THR A 190 12.65 6.86 -10.11
C THR A 190 13.54 6.89 -8.87
N CYS A 191 12.96 7.01 -7.67
CA CYS A 191 13.68 7.06 -6.39
C CYS A 191 13.96 5.66 -5.83
N ARG A 192 14.59 4.81 -6.66
CA ARG A 192 15.07 3.45 -6.32
C ARG A 192 16.25 3.54 -5.32
N PRO A 193 16.74 2.41 -4.76
CA PRO A 193 17.91 2.43 -3.87
C PRO A 193 19.09 3.21 -4.46
N LYS A 194 19.40 2.99 -5.74
CA LYS A 194 20.18 3.89 -6.60
C LYS A 194 19.21 4.79 -7.40
N PRO A 195 18.96 6.03 -6.96
CA PRO A 195 17.93 6.88 -7.56
C PRO A 195 18.41 7.51 -8.87
N LYS A 196 17.46 7.84 -9.74
CA LYS A 196 17.66 8.63 -10.96
C LYS A 196 17.30 10.09 -10.70
N CYS A 197 18.11 10.78 -9.90
CA CYS A 197 17.75 12.11 -9.40
C CYS A 197 17.58 13.16 -10.50
N GLU A 198 18.43 13.12 -11.54
CA GLU A 198 18.35 14.03 -12.69
C GLU A 198 17.03 13.91 -13.48
N GLU A 199 16.36 12.75 -13.42
CA GLU A 199 15.07 12.49 -14.07
C GLU A 199 13.87 12.72 -13.13
N CYS A 200 14.11 13.14 -11.88
CA CYS A 200 13.08 13.19 -10.85
C CYS A 200 12.26 14.49 -10.89
N LEU A 201 10.94 14.37 -10.90
CA LEU A 201 9.99 15.49 -10.91
C LEU A 201 10.01 16.38 -9.65
N LEU A 202 10.75 15.98 -8.62
CA LEU A 202 10.86 16.69 -7.34
C LEU A 202 12.33 17.04 -7.02
N ASN A 203 13.23 16.99 -8.00
CA ASN A 203 14.67 17.21 -7.76
C ASN A 203 14.95 18.57 -7.11
N ASP A 204 14.25 19.62 -7.56
CA ASP A 204 14.30 21.00 -7.09
C ASP A 204 13.96 21.19 -5.61
N ILE A 205 13.08 20.35 -5.07
CA ILE A 205 12.64 20.42 -3.66
C ILE A 205 13.20 19.29 -2.78
N CYS A 206 13.97 18.36 -3.34
CA CYS A 206 14.37 17.13 -2.67
C CYS A 206 15.60 17.34 -1.79
N LEU A 207 15.44 17.13 -0.48
CA LEU A 207 16.53 17.22 0.50
C LEU A 207 17.72 16.32 0.12
N TYR A 208 17.47 15.06 -0.22
CA TYR A 208 18.52 14.10 -0.61
C TYR A 208 19.30 14.56 -1.85
N TYR A 209 18.63 15.16 -2.82
CA TYR A 209 19.31 15.66 -4.02
C TYR A 209 20.29 16.78 -3.68
N SER A 210 19.81 17.76 -2.91
CA SER A 210 20.59 18.94 -2.52
C SER A 210 21.80 18.63 -1.61
N ILE A 211 21.71 17.62 -0.74
CA ILE A 211 22.75 17.37 0.27
C ILE A 211 23.66 16.20 -0.09
N GLU A 212 23.14 15.13 -0.70
CA GLU A 212 23.85 13.86 -0.83
C GLU A 212 24.21 13.53 -2.28
N TYR A 213 23.34 13.87 -3.23
CA TYR A 213 23.55 13.50 -4.64
C TYR A 213 24.56 14.41 -5.35
N GLN A 214 24.45 15.73 -5.17
CA GLN A 214 25.34 16.70 -5.83
C GLN A 214 26.80 16.69 -5.30
N LYS A 215 27.06 16.03 -4.17
CA LYS A 215 28.42 15.87 -3.61
C LYS A 215 29.21 14.72 -4.23
N LYS A 216 28.58 13.91 -5.08
CA LYS A 216 29.18 12.74 -5.75
C LYS A 216 29.36 13.02 -7.23
#